data_AF-A0AAE2ACP1-F1
#
_entry.id   AF-A0AAE2ACP1-F1
#
_cell.length_a   1.000
_cell.length_b   1.000
_cell.length_c   1.000
_cell.angle_alpha   90.00
_cell.angle_beta   90.00
_cell.angle_gamma   90.00
#
_symmetry.space_group_name_H-M   'P 1'
#
loop_
_entity.id
_entity.type
_entity.pdbx_description
1 polymer ?
#
loop_
_entity_poly.entity_id
_entity_poly.type
_entity_poly.pdbx_seq_one_letter_code
_entity_poly.pdbx_strand_id
1 'polypeptide(L)'
;MQSVLPSLNNYRLTLPAQLPAADAKGIRHFKGRQFVDIAPGEVVQIRQDATTGEYRATLSSEGVASGPALVLDRRTMIWKPVHASILSDISNVMNTRTDAPGKFYEGRDDRFEQRVSESVTIVARGLGQFSPQHSAILRSELGRAQGMFSDAKDCIGANYVETTEVLQGYFGQHYELVRERLGDCLSRGEALSREYQGPWGQDKFVGVEFDPDRRARMFTLDFHGRFFISQNLIEPGGFAAVLGHEMMHTNRINRFKSVGPGAVDFFYLDVLMGKALDRPVPAYDIAERGVSEVIMQGGLTVAYLNGFTSDHDSFIAGVAQALGVSDALDVQSAVELFNAHPTVRTQMASNNADSIVYAAKSLQQLHLARTADSRLMSSLLVS
;
A
#
# COMPACT_ATOMS: atom_id res chain seq x y z
N MET A 1 -22.53 24.75 -6.65
CA MET A 1 -22.66 24.77 -5.17
C MET A 1 -21.33 25.22 -4.61
N GLN A 2 -21.29 26.36 -3.91
CA GLN A 2 -20.08 26.82 -3.21
C GLN A 2 -19.69 25.79 -2.15
N SER A 3 -18.51 25.20 -2.27
CA SER A 3 -17.94 24.33 -1.24
C SER A 3 -17.57 25.19 -0.03
N VAL A 4 -18.39 25.14 1.02
CA VAL A 4 -18.05 25.70 2.32
C VAL A 4 -17.05 24.75 2.97
N LEU A 5 -15.75 24.97 2.71
CA LEU A 5 -14.67 24.34 3.48
C LEU A 5 -14.02 25.39 4.39
N PRO A 6 -13.67 25.06 5.65
CA PRO A 6 -13.22 26.06 6.62
C PRO A 6 -11.86 26.64 6.21
N SER A 7 -11.82 27.97 5.98
CA SER A 7 -10.57 28.69 5.77
C SER A 7 -9.77 28.76 7.07
N LEU A 8 -8.43 28.82 6.97
CA LEU A 8 -7.54 29.01 8.13
C LEU A 8 -7.79 30.31 8.90
N ASN A 9 -8.51 31.29 8.31
CA ASN A 9 -8.64 32.65 8.84
C ASN A 9 -9.18 32.69 10.27
N ASN A 10 -10.06 31.76 10.64
CA ASN A 10 -10.66 31.71 11.98
C ASN A 10 -9.71 31.13 13.05
N TYR A 11 -8.62 30.47 12.65
CA TYR A 11 -7.69 29.77 13.55
C TYR A 11 -6.36 30.53 13.74
N ARG A 12 -6.14 31.62 12.97
CA ARG A 12 -4.90 32.39 12.98
C ARG A 12 -4.70 33.14 14.29
N LEU A 13 -3.51 33.03 14.83
CA LEU A 13 -3.05 33.76 16.00
C LEU A 13 -1.75 34.48 15.64
N THR A 14 -1.58 35.70 16.14
CA THR A 14 -0.28 36.37 16.11
C THR A 14 0.67 35.65 17.05
N LEU A 15 1.90 35.37 16.61
CA LEU A 15 2.93 34.70 17.42
C LEU A 15 3.19 35.52 18.70
N PRO A 16 2.79 35.02 19.89
CA PRO A 16 3.07 35.69 21.15
C PRO A 16 4.57 35.64 21.47
N ALA A 17 5.11 36.70 22.04
CA ALA A 17 6.54 36.80 22.38
C ALA A 17 7.04 35.72 23.36
N GLN A 18 6.13 35.03 24.06
CA GLN A 18 6.44 33.99 25.05
C GLN A 18 6.41 32.56 24.48
N LEU A 19 6.08 32.38 23.20
CA LEU A 19 5.97 31.05 22.59
C LEU A 19 7.37 30.52 22.22
N PRO A 20 7.78 29.33 22.70
CA PRO A 20 9.10 28.76 22.42
C PRO A 20 9.35 28.52 20.92
N ALA A 21 10.63 28.34 20.56
CA ALA A 21 11.01 27.90 19.22
C ALA A 21 10.37 26.56 18.85
N ALA A 22 10.15 26.34 17.56
CA ALA A 22 9.62 25.09 17.04
C ALA A 22 10.66 23.96 17.17
N ASP A 23 10.19 22.74 17.39
CA ASP A 23 11.01 21.54 17.41
C ASP A 23 11.42 21.10 15.98
N ALA A 24 12.14 19.98 15.87
CA ALA A 24 12.57 19.42 14.59
C ALA A 24 11.41 19.05 13.65
N LYS A 25 10.18 18.96 14.15
CA LYS A 25 8.96 18.73 13.38
C LYS A 25 8.22 20.04 13.06
N GLY A 26 8.81 21.19 13.36
CA GLY A 26 8.18 22.49 13.17
C GLY A 26 7.00 22.74 14.11
N ILE A 27 6.95 22.06 15.27
CA ILE A 27 5.90 22.20 16.28
C ILE A 27 6.43 22.94 17.49
N ARG A 28 5.72 23.98 17.92
CA ARG A 28 5.97 24.73 19.15
C ARG A 28 5.09 24.18 20.26
N HIS A 29 5.68 23.82 21.40
CA HIS A 29 4.94 23.31 22.56
C HIS A 29 4.86 24.39 23.64
N PHE A 30 3.65 24.77 24.05
CA PHE A 30 3.45 25.75 25.11
C PHE A 30 2.24 25.40 25.97
N LYS A 31 2.45 25.23 27.29
CA LYS A 31 1.41 24.91 28.28
C LYS A 31 0.52 23.72 27.87
N GLY A 32 1.14 22.63 27.39
CA GLY A 32 0.45 21.41 26.97
C GLY A 32 -0.30 21.53 25.64
N ARG A 33 -0.09 22.61 24.88
CA ARG A 33 -0.69 22.83 23.56
C ARG A 33 0.39 22.90 22.49
N GLN A 34 0.02 22.45 21.30
CA GLN A 34 0.88 22.45 20.13
C GLN A 34 0.48 23.58 19.18
N PHE A 35 1.46 24.29 18.68
CA PHE A 35 1.29 25.37 17.72
C PHE A 35 2.25 25.20 16.55
N VAL A 36 1.87 25.71 15.39
CA VAL A 36 2.70 25.66 14.19
C VAL A 36 2.72 27.01 13.48
N ASP A 37 3.85 27.34 12.86
CA ASP A 37 4.00 28.56 12.07
C ASP A 37 3.31 28.38 10.71
N ILE A 38 2.43 29.31 10.34
CA ILE A 38 1.73 29.34 9.04
C ILE A 38 2.19 30.49 8.12
N ALA A 39 2.86 31.49 8.70
CA ALA A 39 3.57 32.56 8.02
C ALA A 39 4.53 33.25 9.03
N PRO A 40 5.45 34.14 8.60
CA PRO A 40 6.28 34.89 9.52
C PRO A 40 5.45 35.67 10.55
N GLY A 41 5.58 35.30 11.83
CA GLY A 41 4.83 35.94 12.93
C GLY A 41 3.37 35.48 13.07
N GLU A 42 2.90 34.51 12.28
CA GLU A 42 1.55 33.94 12.38
C GLU A 42 1.62 32.45 12.73
N VAL A 43 0.85 32.05 13.75
CA VAL A 43 0.74 30.66 14.21
C VAL A 43 -0.70 30.19 14.28
N VAL A 44 -0.89 28.87 14.31
CA VAL A 44 -2.17 28.25 14.65
C VAL A 44 -1.97 27.16 15.67
N GLN A 45 -2.97 26.96 16.53
CA GLN A 45 -3.00 25.80 17.42
C GLN A 45 -3.41 24.57 16.61
N ILE A 46 -2.75 23.45 16.87
CA ILE A 46 -3.02 22.18 16.22
C ILE A 46 -3.34 21.08 17.24
N ARG A 47 -4.06 20.07 16.77
CA ARG A 47 -4.15 18.76 17.42
C ARG A 47 -4.05 17.69 16.35
N GLN A 48 -3.41 16.58 16.69
CA GLN A 48 -3.46 15.40 15.84
C GLN A 48 -4.84 14.76 15.95
N ASP A 49 -5.47 14.53 14.80
CA ASP A 49 -6.70 13.77 14.70
C ASP A 49 -6.41 12.30 14.97
N ALA A 50 -7.08 11.71 15.96
CA ALA A 50 -6.79 10.36 16.42
C ALA A 50 -7.20 9.27 15.41
N THR A 51 -8.08 9.58 14.46
CA THR A 51 -8.58 8.62 13.45
C THR A 51 -7.70 8.63 12.21
N THR A 52 -7.22 9.80 11.82
CA THR A 52 -6.51 10.02 10.55
C THR A 52 -5.01 10.28 10.72
N GLY A 53 -4.56 10.56 11.94
CA GLY A 53 -3.18 10.96 12.24
C GLY A 53 -2.82 12.35 11.72
N GLU A 54 -3.75 13.07 11.09
CA GLU A 54 -3.52 14.40 10.51
C GLU A 54 -3.43 15.46 11.60
N TYR A 55 -2.49 16.40 11.47
CA TYR A 55 -2.51 17.60 12.32
C TYR A 55 -3.55 18.58 11.79
N ARG A 56 -4.58 18.87 12.57
CA ARG A 56 -5.66 19.79 12.21
C ARG A 56 -5.56 21.07 13.01
N ALA A 57 -5.85 22.19 12.35
CA ALA A 57 -6.04 23.46 13.04
C ALA A 57 -7.21 23.33 14.04
N THR A 58 -7.06 23.96 15.20
CA THR A 58 -8.09 23.92 16.24
C THR A 58 -8.13 25.21 17.03
N LEU A 59 -9.31 25.58 17.53
CA LEU A 59 -9.48 26.65 18.51
C LEU A 59 -9.26 26.10 19.92
N SER A 60 -8.86 26.98 20.83
CA SER A 60 -8.69 26.61 22.24
C SER A 60 -10.01 26.20 22.92
N SER A 61 -11.15 26.63 22.37
CA SER A 61 -12.50 26.28 22.81
C SER A 61 -13.02 24.96 22.22
N GLU A 62 -12.28 24.33 21.32
CA GLU A 62 -12.73 23.11 20.64
C GLU A 62 -12.29 21.85 21.39
N GLY A 63 -13.28 21.00 21.70
CA GLY A 63 -13.05 19.66 22.24
C GLY A 63 -12.42 18.69 21.22
N VAL A 64 -12.69 18.89 19.93
CA VAL A 64 -12.19 18.10 18.79
C VAL A 64 -11.72 19.07 17.70
N ALA A 65 -10.57 18.81 17.08
CA ALA A 65 -10.01 19.70 16.05
C ALA A 65 -10.87 19.69 14.78
N SER A 66 -11.62 20.78 14.56
CA SER A 66 -12.57 20.91 13.45
C SER A 66 -11.98 21.59 12.22
N GLY A 67 -10.82 22.24 12.37
CA GLY A 67 -10.20 23.03 11.33
C GLY A 67 -9.54 22.22 10.22
N PRO A 68 -8.99 22.91 9.21
CA PRO A 68 -8.33 22.26 8.08
C PRO A 68 -7.13 21.44 8.56
N ALA A 69 -6.94 20.27 7.92
CA ALA A 69 -5.71 19.50 8.04
C ALA A 69 -4.54 20.28 7.47
N LEU A 70 -3.41 20.24 8.16
CA LEU A 70 -2.18 20.96 7.86
C LEU A 70 -1.05 19.98 7.60
N VAL A 71 -0.17 20.36 6.69
CA VAL A 71 1.06 19.65 6.37
C VAL A 71 2.25 20.61 6.44
N LEU A 72 3.36 20.14 7.01
CA LEU A 72 4.61 20.89 7.08
C LEU A 72 5.29 20.95 5.70
N ASP A 73 5.54 22.16 5.20
CA ASP A 73 6.48 22.41 4.11
C ASP A 73 7.90 22.44 4.68
N ARG A 74 8.63 21.32 4.58
CA ARG A 74 9.98 21.16 5.16
C ARG A 74 11.03 22.13 4.60
N ARG A 75 10.82 22.71 3.41
CA ARG A 75 11.75 23.69 2.83
C ARG A 75 11.68 25.03 3.56
N THR A 76 10.48 25.41 3.98
CA THR A 76 10.22 26.72 4.60
C THR A 76 9.98 26.62 6.11
N MET A 77 9.79 25.40 6.62
CA MET A 77 9.31 25.10 7.97
C MET A 77 7.97 25.77 8.30
N ILE A 78 7.13 25.99 7.28
CA ILE A 78 5.80 26.59 7.39
C ILE A 78 4.73 25.53 7.13
N TRP A 79 3.70 25.49 7.96
CA TRP A 79 2.57 24.59 7.79
C TRP A 79 1.49 25.20 6.90
N LYS A 80 0.92 24.38 6.00
CA LYS A 80 -0.10 24.80 5.03
C LYS A 80 -1.28 23.84 5.02
N PRO A 81 -2.51 24.30 4.70
CA PRO A 81 -3.64 23.40 4.50
C PRO A 81 -3.34 22.34 3.44
N VAL A 82 -3.71 21.09 3.69
CA VAL A 82 -3.54 19.97 2.75
C VAL A 82 -4.15 20.30 1.38
N HIS A 83 -5.31 20.97 1.33
CA HIS A 83 -5.90 21.41 0.05
C HIS A 83 -5.16 22.58 -0.61
N ALA A 84 -4.52 23.46 0.16
CA ALA A 84 -3.66 24.51 -0.39
C ALA A 84 -2.35 23.93 -0.92
N SER A 85 -1.84 22.83 -0.33
CA SER A 85 -0.71 22.09 -0.89
C SER A 85 -1.10 21.44 -2.22
N ILE A 86 -2.26 20.77 -2.28
CA ILE A 86 -2.80 20.20 -3.53
C ILE A 86 -3.00 21.29 -4.60
N LEU A 87 -3.51 22.47 -4.23
CA LEU A 87 -3.66 23.59 -5.17
C LEU A 87 -2.31 24.23 -5.55
N SER A 88 -1.32 24.27 -4.66
CA SER A 88 0.04 24.68 -5.02
C SER A 88 0.74 23.65 -5.89
N ASP A 89 0.43 22.36 -5.72
CA ASP A 89 0.92 21.26 -6.56
C ASP A 89 0.27 21.35 -7.94
N ILE A 90 -1.04 21.63 -8.03
CA ILE A 90 -1.75 21.92 -9.29
C ILE A 90 -1.22 23.21 -9.94
N SER A 91 -0.91 24.24 -9.17
CA SER A 91 -0.39 25.51 -9.68
C SER A 91 1.05 25.39 -10.15
N ASN A 92 1.89 24.59 -9.46
CA ASN A 92 3.24 24.24 -9.90
C ASN A 92 3.21 23.39 -11.19
N VAL A 93 2.18 22.54 -11.36
CA VAL A 93 1.90 21.81 -12.62
C VAL A 93 1.46 22.76 -13.74
N MET A 94 0.77 23.87 -13.44
CA MET A 94 0.37 24.86 -14.45
C MET A 94 1.45 25.90 -14.79
N ASN A 95 2.41 26.17 -13.89
CA ASN A 95 3.41 27.23 -14.07
C ASN A 95 4.76 26.79 -14.64
N THR A 96 4.93 25.49 -14.97
CA THR A 96 6.08 24.98 -15.74
C THR A 96 5.78 24.85 -17.23
N ARG A 97 4.76 25.55 -17.71
CA ARG A 97 4.30 25.58 -19.11
C ARG A 97 5.17 26.47 -20.01
N THR A 98 6.46 26.26 -20.00
CA THR A 98 7.34 26.63 -21.11
C THR A 98 8.48 25.64 -21.11
N ASP A 99 8.36 24.59 -21.94
CA ASP A 99 9.43 24.08 -22.80
C ASP A 99 8.91 22.89 -23.65
N ALA A 100 9.65 22.60 -24.73
CA ALA A 100 9.28 21.85 -25.94
C ALA A 100 8.89 20.35 -25.73
N PRO A 101 8.28 19.67 -26.72
CA PRO A 101 7.59 18.38 -26.51
C PRO A 101 8.55 17.17 -26.47
N GLY A 102 8.54 16.43 -25.35
CA GLY A 102 9.18 15.12 -25.21
C GLY A 102 9.10 14.61 -23.76
N LYS A 103 8.26 13.59 -23.52
CA LYS A 103 7.95 12.91 -22.24
C LYS A 103 8.67 13.41 -20.97
N PHE A 104 7.97 14.22 -20.19
CA PHE A 104 8.34 14.56 -18.81
C PHE A 104 8.00 13.41 -17.87
N TYR A 105 8.98 12.92 -17.11
CA TYR A 105 8.72 12.02 -15.99
C TYR A 105 8.04 12.80 -14.86
N GLU A 106 6.83 12.37 -14.50
CA GLU A 106 6.04 12.99 -13.44
C GLU A 106 6.53 12.52 -12.08
N GLY A 107 6.78 13.48 -11.17
CA GLY A 107 7.22 13.20 -9.80
C GLY A 107 8.72 13.34 -9.56
N ARG A 108 9.48 13.96 -10.49
CA ARG A 108 10.88 14.29 -10.26
C ARG A 108 11.01 15.18 -9.01
N ASP A 109 11.89 14.77 -8.09
CA ASP A 109 12.24 15.48 -6.86
C ASP A 109 11.04 15.77 -5.94
N ASP A 110 9.94 15.03 -6.09
CA ASP A 110 8.81 15.15 -5.19
C ASP A 110 9.07 14.48 -3.83
N ARG A 111 8.12 14.62 -2.91
CA ARG A 111 8.24 14.09 -1.55
C ARG A 111 8.52 12.57 -1.49
N PHE A 112 8.10 11.80 -2.50
CA PHE A 112 8.29 10.35 -2.52
C PHE A 112 9.67 9.99 -3.05
N GLU A 113 10.14 10.64 -4.12
CA GLU A 113 11.54 10.50 -4.54
C GLU A 113 12.51 10.94 -3.44
N GLN A 114 12.22 12.06 -2.77
CA GLN A 114 13.01 12.54 -1.64
C GLN A 114 13.05 11.51 -0.52
N ARG A 115 11.89 10.94 -0.13
CA ARG A 115 11.82 9.91 0.92
C ARG A 115 12.59 8.64 0.56
N VAL A 116 12.56 8.20 -0.70
CA VAL A 116 13.37 7.05 -1.16
C VAL A 116 14.85 7.41 -1.14
N SER A 117 15.17 8.66 -1.50
CA SER A 117 16.54 9.17 -1.52
C SER A 117 17.15 9.41 -0.13
N GLU A 118 16.37 9.27 0.94
CA GLU A 118 16.88 9.23 2.32
C GLU A 118 17.72 7.98 2.58
N SER A 119 17.47 6.88 1.86
CA SER A 119 18.14 5.59 2.06
C SER A 119 18.86 5.03 0.84
N VAL A 120 18.40 5.33 -0.38
CA VAL A 120 18.93 4.73 -1.62
C VAL A 120 19.00 5.73 -2.78
N THR A 121 19.95 5.57 -3.70
CA THR A 121 20.10 6.45 -4.86
C THR A 121 19.13 6.07 -5.98
N ILE A 122 18.35 7.04 -6.48
CA ILE A 122 17.55 6.89 -7.72
C ILE A 122 18.45 7.04 -8.94
N VAL A 123 18.46 6.03 -9.80
CA VAL A 123 19.35 5.94 -10.96
C VAL A 123 18.63 5.76 -12.30
N ALA A 124 17.33 5.45 -12.28
CA ALA A 124 16.53 5.36 -13.50
C ALA A 124 15.10 5.88 -13.26
N ARG A 125 14.53 6.56 -14.24
CA ARG A 125 13.14 7.05 -14.26
C ARG A 125 12.47 6.67 -15.57
N GLY A 126 11.43 5.87 -15.44
CA GLY A 126 10.78 5.14 -16.54
C GLY A 126 11.61 3.96 -17.03
N LEU A 127 10.95 2.93 -17.57
CA LEU A 127 11.59 1.74 -18.14
C LEU A 127 12.55 2.06 -19.30
N GLY A 128 12.49 3.26 -19.88
CA GLY A 128 13.45 3.71 -20.90
C GLY A 128 14.85 4.00 -20.36
N GLN A 129 15.01 4.19 -19.03
CA GLN A 129 16.31 4.45 -18.39
C GLN A 129 16.90 3.23 -17.67
N PHE A 130 16.14 2.14 -17.56
CA PHE A 130 16.65 0.85 -17.08
C PHE A 130 17.50 0.20 -18.18
N SER A 131 18.36 -0.76 -17.79
CA SER A 131 19.06 -1.58 -18.79
C SER A 131 18.04 -2.31 -19.69
N PRO A 132 18.32 -2.54 -20.98
CA PRO A 132 17.39 -3.25 -21.87
C PRO A 132 16.95 -4.61 -21.32
N GLN A 133 17.85 -5.31 -20.63
CA GLN A 133 17.56 -6.58 -19.97
C GLN A 133 16.57 -6.40 -18.80
N HIS A 134 16.82 -5.45 -17.89
CA HIS A 134 15.90 -5.18 -16.77
C HIS A 134 14.53 -4.75 -17.27
N SER A 135 14.47 -3.88 -18.28
CA SER A 135 13.19 -3.46 -18.89
C SER A 135 12.44 -4.63 -19.51
N ALA A 136 13.13 -5.56 -20.19
CA ALA A 136 12.51 -6.74 -20.75
C ALA A 136 11.96 -7.68 -19.66
N ILE A 137 12.72 -7.89 -18.58
CA ILE A 137 12.27 -8.67 -17.42
C ILE A 137 11.03 -8.03 -16.82
N LEU A 138 11.06 -6.75 -16.44
CA LEU A 138 9.92 -6.08 -15.81
C LEU A 138 8.65 -6.10 -16.69
N ARG A 139 8.79 -5.98 -18.02
CA ARG A 139 7.65 -6.13 -18.95
C ARG A 139 7.08 -7.55 -18.96
N SER A 140 7.95 -8.55 -18.97
CA SER A 140 7.55 -9.96 -18.88
C SER A 140 6.83 -10.25 -17.56
N GLU A 141 7.36 -9.75 -16.45
CA GLU A 141 6.80 -9.95 -15.11
C GLU A 141 5.47 -9.21 -14.92
N LEU A 142 5.27 -8.04 -15.54
CA LEU A 142 3.95 -7.39 -15.64
C LEU A 142 2.93 -8.26 -16.38
N GLY A 143 3.33 -8.87 -17.50
CA GLY A 143 2.49 -9.80 -18.25
C GLY A 143 2.12 -11.03 -17.42
N ARG A 144 3.08 -11.58 -16.65
CA ARG A 144 2.84 -12.68 -15.72
C ARG A 144 1.91 -12.29 -14.57
N ALA A 145 2.06 -11.09 -14.01
CA ALA A 145 1.16 -10.58 -12.98
C ALA A 145 -0.27 -10.42 -13.51
N GLN A 146 -0.43 -9.90 -14.74
CA GLN A 146 -1.74 -9.85 -15.40
C GLN A 146 -2.34 -11.25 -15.56
N GLY A 147 -1.56 -12.21 -16.06
CA GLY A 147 -1.99 -13.60 -16.22
C GLY A 147 -2.39 -14.24 -14.89
N MET A 148 -1.61 -14.00 -13.82
CA MET A 148 -1.91 -14.48 -12.47
C MET A 148 -3.29 -14.03 -11.99
N PHE A 149 -3.60 -12.73 -12.12
CA PHE A 149 -4.91 -12.23 -11.74
C PHE A 149 -6.04 -12.75 -12.63
N SER A 150 -5.81 -12.84 -13.95
CA SER A 150 -6.80 -13.37 -14.90
C SER A 150 -7.12 -14.84 -14.62
N ASP A 151 -6.10 -15.69 -14.54
CA ASP A 151 -6.24 -17.13 -14.32
C ASP A 151 -6.87 -17.42 -12.94
N ALA A 152 -6.57 -16.61 -11.92
CA ALA A 152 -7.20 -16.72 -10.61
C ALA A 152 -8.71 -16.44 -10.67
N LYS A 153 -9.15 -15.45 -11.46
CA LYS A 153 -10.58 -15.17 -11.68
C LYS A 153 -11.26 -16.31 -12.41
N ASP A 154 -10.62 -16.82 -13.46
CA ASP A 154 -11.13 -17.94 -14.24
C ASP A 154 -11.26 -19.21 -13.37
N CYS A 155 -10.31 -19.43 -12.46
CA CYS A 155 -10.38 -20.48 -11.43
C CYS A 155 -11.63 -20.35 -10.55
N ILE A 156 -11.88 -19.16 -10.01
CA ILE A 156 -13.05 -18.89 -9.15
C ILE A 156 -14.36 -19.07 -9.92
N GLY A 157 -14.39 -18.64 -11.20
CA GLY A 157 -15.54 -18.77 -12.09
C GLY A 157 -15.82 -20.20 -12.53
N ALA A 158 -14.76 -21.00 -12.72
CA ALA A 158 -14.87 -22.42 -13.05
C ALA A 158 -15.36 -23.29 -11.88
N ASN A 159 -15.24 -22.79 -10.65
CA ASN A 159 -15.75 -23.41 -9.43
C ASN A 159 -15.27 -24.86 -9.26
N TYR A 160 -13.96 -25.09 -9.41
CA TYR A 160 -13.35 -26.38 -9.13
C TYR A 160 -13.53 -26.77 -7.66
N VAL A 161 -13.60 -28.07 -7.39
CA VAL A 161 -13.80 -28.58 -6.02
C VAL A 161 -12.63 -28.16 -5.11
N GLU A 162 -11.42 -28.07 -5.65
CA GLU A 162 -10.21 -27.69 -4.90
C GLU A 162 -10.16 -26.19 -4.56
N THR A 163 -10.97 -25.36 -5.22
CA THR A 163 -10.96 -23.90 -5.00
C THR A 163 -11.26 -23.57 -3.54
N THR A 164 -12.14 -24.31 -2.89
CA THR A 164 -12.48 -24.15 -1.47
C THR A 164 -11.25 -24.29 -0.57
N GLU A 165 -10.42 -25.31 -0.79
CA GLU A 165 -9.25 -25.58 0.05
C GLU A 165 -8.19 -24.48 -0.09
N VAL A 166 -8.01 -23.96 -1.31
CA VAL A 166 -7.12 -22.81 -1.57
C VAL A 166 -7.63 -21.57 -0.84
N LEU A 167 -8.92 -21.25 -0.97
CA LEU A 167 -9.49 -20.06 -0.35
C LEU A 167 -9.48 -20.16 1.19
N GLN A 168 -9.72 -21.34 1.77
CA GLN A 168 -9.61 -21.54 3.21
C GLN A 168 -8.18 -21.36 3.72
N GLY A 169 -7.16 -21.75 2.95
CA GLY A 169 -5.76 -21.53 3.33
C GLY A 169 -5.38 -20.05 3.45
N TYR A 170 -5.97 -19.19 2.62
CA TYR A 170 -5.66 -17.75 2.61
C TYR A 170 -6.60 -16.87 3.42
N PHE A 171 -7.87 -17.26 3.55
CA PHE A 171 -8.92 -16.43 4.15
C PHE A 171 -9.66 -17.12 5.30
N GLY A 172 -9.27 -18.35 5.66
CA GLY A 172 -9.87 -19.11 6.75
C GLY A 172 -11.25 -19.71 6.41
N GLN A 173 -11.89 -20.32 7.41
CA GLN A 173 -13.16 -21.04 7.24
C GLN A 173 -14.33 -20.14 6.81
N HIS A 174 -14.23 -18.82 7.01
CA HIS A 174 -15.25 -17.86 6.61
C HIS A 174 -14.97 -17.18 5.26
N TYR A 175 -14.10 -17.76 4.40
CA TYR A 175 -13.70 -17.17 3.13
C TYR A 175 -14.86 -16.73 2.22
N GLU A 176 -16.03 -17.38 2.31
CA GLU A 176 -17.21 -17.00 1.51
C GLU A 176 -17.66 -15.55 1.81
N LEU A 177 -17.41 -15.02 3.02
CA LEU A 177 -17.70 -13.63 3.37
C LEU A 177 -16.91 -12.61 2.53
N VAL A 178 -15.77 -13.04 1.97
CA VAL A 178 -14.82 -12.16 1.27
C VAL A 178 -14.57 -12.57 -0.18
N ARG A 179 -15.29 -13.57 -0.69
CA ARG A 179 -15.14 -14.07 -2.07
C ARG A 179 -15.41 -13.00 -3.12
N GLU A 180 -16.45 -12.19 -2.93
CA GLU A 180 -16.77 -11.08 -3.84
C GLU A 180 -15.67 -10.02 -3.83
N ARG A 181 -15.19 -9.64 -2.63
CA ARG A 181 -14.09 -8.69 -2.48
C ARG A 181 -12.83 -9.19 -3.17
N LEU A 182 -12.47 -10.46 -2.99
CA LEU A 182 -11.34 -11.07 -3.70
C LEU A 182 -11.51 -10.94 -5.22
N GLY A 183 -12.70 -11.26 -5.76
CA GLY A 183 -13.00 -11.09 -7.18
C GLY A 183 -12.81 -9.65 -7.69
N ASP A 184 -13.20 -8.65 -6.90
CA ASP A 184 -12.95 -7.23 -7.20
C ASP A 184 -11.45 -6.91 -7.17
N CYS A 185 -10.72 -7.35 -6.14
CA CYS A 185 -9.27 -7.16 -6.04
C CYS A 185 -8.52 -7.76 -7.23
N LEU A 186 -8.85 -9.01 -7.63
CA LEU A 186 -8.25 -9.67 -8.78
C LEU A 186 -8.56 -8.91 -10.08
N SER A 187 -9.80 -8.44 -10.26
CA SER A 187 -10.19 -7.69 -11.45
C SER A 187 -9.45 -6.35 -11.56
N ARG A 188 -9.26 -5.66 -10.43
CA ARG A 188 -8.47 -4.43 -10.37
C ARG A 188 -6.99 -4.68 -10.59
N GLY A 189 -6.43 -5.75 -10.02
CA GLY A 189 -5.05 -6.17 -10.25
C GLY A 189 -4.75 -6.47 -11.72
N GLU A 190 -5.66 -7.19 -12.39
CA GLU A 190 -5.57 -7.48 -13.83
C GLU A 190 -5.60 -6.18 -14.66
N ALA A 191 -6.56 -5.29 -14.37
CA ALA A 191 -6.74 -4.04 -15.08
C ALA A 191 -5.55 -3.10 -14.91
N LEU A 192 -5.03 -2.97 -13.69
CA LEU A 192 -3.81 -2.20 -13.41
C LEU A 192 -2.59 -2.80 -14.12
N SER A 193 -2.41 -4.11 -14.05
CA SER A 193 -1.29 -4.79 -14.74
C SER A 193 -1.30 -4.49 -16.23
N ARG A 194 -2.49 -4.41 -16.85
CA ARG A 194 -2.66 -4.02 -18.26
C ARG A 194 -2.31 -2.55 -18.51
N GLU A 195 -2.72 -1.63 -17.64
CA GLU A 195 -2.38 -0.21 -17.79
C GLU A 195 -0.89 0.08 -17.56
N TYR A 196 -0.24 -0.65 -16.64
CA TYR A 196 1.19 -0.56 -16.40
C TYR A 196 2.05 -1.00 -17.61
N GLN A 197 1.53 -1.91 -18.44
CA GLN A 197 2.17 -2.28 -19.71
C GLN A 197 2.03 -1.19 -20.79
N GLY A 198 1.03 -0.32 -20.64
CA GLY A 198 0.72 0.76 -21.58
C GLY A 198 1.71 1.94 -21.54
N PRO A 199 1.55 2.91 -22.46
CA PRO A 199 2.50 4.02 -22.63
C PRO A 199 2.70 4.89 -21.38
N TRP A 200 1.67 5.04 -20.56
CA TRP A 200 1.75 5.78 -19.28
C TRP A 200 2.38 4.95 -18.18
N GLY A 201 2.13 3.65 -18.16
CA GLY A 201 2.67 2.72 -17.17
C GLY A 201 4.17 2.58 -17.23
N GLN A 202 4.75 2.61 -18.43
CA GLN A 202 6.19 2.51 -18.63
C GLN A 202 6.98 3.64 -17.96
N ASP A 203 6.36 4.80 -17.74
CA ASP A 203 6.98 5.95 -17.08
C ASP A 203 6.84 5.88 -15.54
N LYS A 204 6.16 4.86 -14.99
CA LYS A 204 5.91 4.67 -13.55
C LYS A 204 6.95 3.84 -12.82
N PHE A 205 8.05 3.48 -13.48
CA PHE A 205 9.12 2.68 -12.88
C PHE A 205 10.29 3.58 -12.49
N VAL A 206 10.75 3.48 -11.25
CA VAL A 206 11.88 4.22 -10.72
C VAL A 206 12.91 3.22 -10.25
N GLY A 207 14.07 3.18 -10.89
CA GLY A 207 15.15 2.26 -10.54
C GLY A 207 16.04 2.88 -9.47
N VAL A 208 16.35 2.10 -8.43
CA VAL A 208 17.32 2.46 -7.39
C VAL A 208 18.55 1.54 -7.46
N GLU A 209 19.71 2.07 -7.07
CA GLU A 209 21.02 1.41 -7.25
C GLU A 209 21.13 0.12 -6.43
N PHE A 210 20.68 0.15 -5.18
CA PHE A 210 20.67 -0.99 -4.27
C PHE A 210 19.79 -0.68 -3.05
N ASP A 211 18.73 -1.45 -2.85
CA ASP A 211 17.91 -1.50 -1.63
C ASP A 211 18.03 -2.91 -1.03
N PRO A 212 18.77 -3.08 0.08
CA PRO A 212 18.99 -4.39 0.70
C PRO A 212 17.73 -4.97 1.33
N ASP A 213 16.78 -4.11 1.68
CA ASP A 213 15.65 -4.49 2.51
C ASP A 213 14.42 -4.82 1.65
N ARG A 214 14.36 -4.36 0.39
CA ARG A 214 13.17 -4.48 -0.45
C ARG A 214 13.47 -4.63 -1.93
N ARG A 215 12.76 -5.55 -2.60
CA ARG A 215 12.80 -5.73 -4.05
C ARG A 215 12.08 -4.61 -4.79
N ALA A 216 10.93 -4.23 -4.25
CA ALA A 216 10.11 -3.14 -4.75
C ALA A 216 9.47 -2.41 -3.55
N ARG A 217 9.02 -1.20 -3.83
CA ARG A 217 8.13 -0.44 -2.94
C ARG A 217 7.25 0.46 -3.79
N MET A 218 6.05 0.68 -3.31
CA MET A 218 5.19 1.77 -3.72
C MET A 218 4.66 2.51 -2.48
N PHE A 219 4.29 3.78 -2.65
CA PHE A 219 3.61 4.54 -1.62
C PHE A 219 2.12 4.65 -1.95
N THR A 220 1.25 4.21 -1.03
CA THR A 220 -0.22 4.27 -1.17
C THR A 220 -0.75 5.68 -1.50
N LEU A 221 -0.05 6.71 -1.04
CA LEU A 221 -0.41 8.13 -1.27
C LEU A 221 0.27 8.74 -2.51
N ASP A 222 1.09 7.98 -3.22
CA ASP A 222 1.68 8.45 -4.47
C ASP A 222 0.64 8.38 -5.58
N PHE A 223 0.02 9.53 -5.87
CA PHE A 223 -0.93 9.66 -6.97
C PHE A 223 -0.29 9.36 -8.34
N HIS A 224 1.04 9.35 -8.44
CA HIS A 224 1.72 8.89 -9.64
C HIS A 224 1.77 7.37 -9.77
N GLY A 225 1.52 6.60 -8.71
CA GLY A 225 1.48 5.14 -8.72
C GLY A 225 2.81 4.52 -9.15
N ARG A 226 3.94 5.02 -8.64
CA ARG A 226 5.26 4.57 -9.09
C ARG A 226 5.78 3.37 -8.30
N PHE A 227 6.38 2.44 -9.04
CA PHE A 227 7.21 1.38 -8.46
C PHE A 227 8.64 1.86 -8.29
N PHE A 228 9.14 1.83 -7.06
CA PHE A 228 10.56 1.99 -6.77
C PHE A 228 11.18 0.60 -6.72
N ILE A 229 12.06 0.28 -7.67
CA ILE A 229 12.58 -1.07 -7.92
C ILE A 229 14.08 -1.11 -7.65
N SER A 230 14.50 -2.04 -6.79
CA SER A 230 15.93 -2.31 -6.58
C SER A 230 16.51 -3.03 -7.80
N GLN A 231 17.38 -2.36 -8.55
CA GLN A 231 17.84 -2.89 -9.84
C GLN A 231 18.65 -4.18 -9.73
N ASN A 232 19.37 -4.36 -8.62
CA ASN A 232 20.16 -5.57 -8.35
C ASN A 232 19.31 -6.80 -8.00
N LEU A 233 18.01 -6.64 -7.72
CA LEU A 233 17.10 -7.73 -7.34
C LEU A 233 16.10 -8.09 -8.45
N ILE A 234 16.27 -7.50 -9.64
CA ILE A 234 15.46 -7.81 -10.83
C ILE A 234 15.92 -9.15 -11.40
N GLU A 235 15.02 -10.14 -11.36
CA GLU A 235 15.26 -11.48 -11.88
C GLU A 235 14.04 -11.99 -12.65
N PRO A 236 14.24 -12.82 -13.69
CA PRO A 236 13.14 -13.40 -14.46
C PRO A 236 12.39 -14.45 -13.63
N GLY A 237 11.06 -14.45 -13.73
CA GLY A 237 10.16 -15.45 -13.11
C GLY A 237 9.86 -15.25 -11.62
N GLY A 238 10.58 -14.36 -10.94
CA GLY A 238 10.46 -14.12 -9.49
C GLY A 238 9.75 -12.82 -9.11
N PHE A 239 9.36 -11.97 -10.06
CA PHE A 239 8.97 -10.59 -9.79
C PHE A 239 7.47 -10.33 -9.98
N ALA A 240 6.74 -11.21 -10.66
CA ALA A 240 5.30 -11.06 -10.90
C ALA A 240 4.48 -10.91 -9.61
N ALA A 241 4.77 -11.73 -8.58
CA ALA A 241 4.11 -11.62 -7.28
C ALA A 241 4.50 -10.33 -6.55
N VAL A 242 5.76 -9.88 -6.67
CA VAL A 242 6.23 -8.61 -6.09
C VAL A 242 5.48 -7.43 -6.72
N LEU A 243 5.39 -7.36 -8.06
CA LEU A 243 4.63 -6.31 -8.73
C LEU A 243 3.14 -6.39 -8.39
N GLY A 244 2.59 -7.61 -8.34
CA GLY A 244 1.21 -7.85 -7.93
C GLY A 244 0.93 -7.30 -6.53
N HIS A 245 1.81 -7.56 -5.56
CA HIS A 245 1.74 -7.09 -4.18
C HIS A 245 1.71 -5.56 -4.15
N GLU A 246 2.69 -4.93 -4.77
CA GLU A 246 2.77 -3.47 -4.81
C GLU A 246 1.51 -2.87 -5.47
N MET A 247 0.97 -3.47 -6.54
CA MET A 247 -0.28 -3.01 -7.14
C MET A 247 -1.48 -3.06 -6.19
N MET A 248 -1.52 -4.00 -5.24
CA MET A 248 -2.64 -4.11 -4.30
C MET A 248 -2.76 -2.87 -3.41
N HIS A 249 -1.66 -2.18 -3.09
CA HIS A 249 -1.69 -0.94 -2.31
C HIS A 249 -2.17 0.29 -3.09
N THR A 250 -2.32 0.19 -4.42
CA THR A 250 -2.65 1.37 -5.22
C THR A 250 -4.06 1.84 -4.90
N ASN A 251 -4.26 3.16 -4.92
CA ASN A 251 -5.56 3.79 -4.99
C ASN A 251 -5.76 4.35 -6.41
N ARG A 252 -6.13 5.62 -6.53
CA ARG A 252 -6.22 6.28 -7.83
C ARG A 252 -4.83 6.67 -8.32
N ILE A 253 -4.52 6.29 -9.55
CA ILE A 253 -3.26 6.62 -10.22
C ILE A 253 -3.56 7.62 -11.34
N ASN A 254 -2.73 8.64 -11.47
CA ASN A 254 -2.90 9.63 -12.51
C ASN A 254 -2.74 8.99 -13.90
N ARG A 255 -3.59 9.42 -14.85
CA ARG A 255 -3.63 8.93 -16.24
C ARG A 255 -4.05 7.46 -16.41
N PHE A 256 -4.34 6.75 -15.33
CA PHE A 256 -4.95 5.43 -15.36
C PHE A 256 -6.47 5.56 -15.17
N LYS A 257 -7.22 4.67 -15.81
CA LYS A 257 -8.67 4.54 -15.60
C LYS A 257 -8.99 3.64 -14.43
N SER A 258 -8.14 2.63 -14.20
CA SER A 258 -8.32 1.67 -13.12
C SER A 258 -8.00 2.30 -11.78
N VAL A 259 -8.64 1.78 -10.74
CA VAL A 259 -8.38 2.14 -9.35
C VAL A 259 -7.94 0.87 -8.65
N GLY A 260 -6.88 0.96 -7.87
CA GLY A 260 -6.41 -0.21 -7.15
C GLY A 260 -7.28 -0.65 -5.99
N PRO A 261 -6.92 -1.79 -5.38
CA PRO A 261 -7.65 -2.37 -4.27
C PRO A 261 -7.52 -1.59 -2.95
N GLY A 262 -6.45 -0.81 -2.76
CA GLY A 262 -6.17 -0.11 -1.51
C GLY A 262 -5.87 -1.07 -0.34
N ALA A 263 -5.28 -2.22 -0.62
CA ALA A 263 -4.87 -3.20 0.38
C ALA A 263 -3.75 -2.64 1.28
N VAL A 264 -3.57 -3.27 2.43
CA VAL A 264 -2.63 -2.88 3.49
C VAL A 264 -1.68 -4.04 3.77
N ASP A 265 -0.49 -3.74 4.27
CA ASP A 265 0.40 -4.74 4.86
C ASP A 265 0.05 -4.91 6.35
N PHE A 266 -0.93 -5.76 6.64
CA PHE A 266 -1.22 -6.13 8.01
C PHE A 266 -0.21 -7.14 8.54
N PHE A 267 0.18 -8.07 7.68
CA PHE A 267 1.18 -9.10 7.96
C PHE A 267 1.73 -9.64 6.64
N TYR A 268 2.97 -10.12 6.67
CA TYR A 268 3.61 -10.73 5.51
C TYR A 268 3.45 -12.24 5.53
N LEU A 269 3.49 -12.85 4.35
CA LEU A 269 3.51 -14.30 4.18
C LEU A 269 4.93 -14.76 3.84
N ASP A 270 5.84 -14.70 4.82
CA ASP A 270 7.23 -15.13 4.63
C ASP A 270 7.52 -16.45 5.37
N VAL A 271 7.96 -17.43 4.59
CA VAL A 271 8.31 -18.79 5.03
C VAL A 271 9.59 -18.79 5.87
N LEU A 272 10.52 -17.86 5.62
CA LEU A 272 11.76 -17.74 6.39
C LEU A 272 11.48 -17.40 7.85
N MET A 273 10.38 -16.68 8.11
CA MET A 273 9.92 -16.34 9.46
C MET A 273 9.00 -17.39 10.08
N GLY A 274 8.69 -18.49 9.38
CA GLY A 274 7.69 -19.48 9.81
C GLY A 274 7.96 -20.10 11.19
N LYS A 275 9.22 -20.14 11.65
CA LYS A 275 9.57 -20.63 13.00
C LYS A 275 9.10 -19.73 14.14
N ALA A 276 8.78 -18.47 13.85
CA ALA A 276 8.27 -17.53 14.84
C ALA A 276 6.74 -17.64 15.04
N LEU A 277 6.04 -18.42 14.22
CA LEU A 277 4.62 -18.73 14.42
C LEU A 277 4.45 -19.72 15.59
N ASP A 278 3.22 -19.82 16.11
CA ASP A 278 2.92 -20.69 17.25
C ASP A 278 2.88 -22.19 16.90
N ARG A 279 2.93 -22.52 15.60
CA ARG A 279 2.72 -23.85 15.04
C ARG A 279 3.63 -24.13 13.84
N PRO A 280 3.93 -25.41 13.56
CA PRO A 280 4.64 -25.78 12.34
C PRO A 280 3.89 -25.36 11.08
N VAL A 281 4.63 -24.81 10.12
CA VAL A 281 4.11 -24.40 8.80
C VAL A 281 3.96 -25.63 7.91
N PRO A 282 2.74 -25.93 7.40
CA PRO A 282 2.53 -27.01 6.44
C PRO A 282 3.25 -26.74 5.10
N ALA A 283 3.67 -27.81 4.43
CA ALA A 283 4.36 -27.70 3.15
C ALA A 283 3.36 -27.71 1.98
N TYR A 284 3.50 -26.72 1.10
CA TYR A 284 2.76 -26.58 -0.16
C TYR A 284 3.71 -26.17 -1.28
N ASP A 285 3.31 -26.37 -2.53
CA ASP A 285 4.06 -25.88 -3.70
C ASP A 285 4.24 -24.34 -3.66
N ILE A 286 3.19 -23.65 -3.22
CA ILE A 286 3.24 -22.22 -2.87
C ILE A 286 3.40 -22.14 -1.35
N ALA A 287 4.65 -22.04 -0.88
CA ALA A 287 4.97 -22.16 0.53
C ALA A 287 4.30 -21.08 1.40
N GLU A 288 4.00 -19.91 0.84
CA GLU A 288 3.26 -18.83 1.51
C GLU A 288 1.83 -19.25 1.92
N ARG A 289 1.25 -20.27 1.25
CA ARG A 289 -0.03 -20.87 1.66
C ARG A 289 0.05 -21.46 3.06
N GLY A 290 1.15 -22.14 3.39
CA GLY A 290 1.33 -22.76 4.69
C GLY A 290 1.43 -21.73 5.81
N VAL A 291 2.15 -20.63 5.56
CA VAL A 291 2.25 -19.50 6.49
C VAL A 291 0.88 -18.89 6.72
N SER A 292 0.16 -18.60 5.63
CA SER A 292 -1.18 -18.04 5.69
C SER A 292 -2.14 -18.95 6.45
N GLU A 293 -2.08 -20.26 6.23
CA GLU A 293 -2.95 -21.21 6.91
C GLU A 293 -2.75 -21.19 8.43
N VAL A 294 -1.50 -21.16 8.90
CA VAL A 294 -1.19 -21.04 10.33
C VAL A 294 -1.75 -19.74 10.90
N ILE A 295 -1.56 -18.61 10.20
CA ILE A 295 -2.13 -17.31 10.60
C ILE A 295 -3.66 -17.40 10.67
N MET A 296 -4.32 -17.97 9.66
CA MET A 296 -5.79 -18.13 9.60
C MET A 296 -6.33 -19.06 10.69
N GLN A 297 -5.51 -19.99 11.19
CA GLN A 297 -5.82 -20.85 12.34
C GLN A 297 -5.57 -20.18 13.70
N GLY A 298 -5.21 -18.89 13.71
CA GLY A 298 -4.96 -18.11 14.93
C GLY A 298 -3.54 -18.29 15.48
N GLY A 299 -2.58 -18.57 14.61
CA GLY A 299 -1.20 -18.87 14.98
C GLY A 299 -0.19 -17.73 14.87
N LEU A 300 -0.68 -16.49 14.66
CA LEU A 300 0.19 -15.32 14.55
C LEU A 300 0.79 -14.97 15.92
N THR A 301 2.06 -14.55 15.95
CA THR A 301 2.72 -14.13 17.19
C THR A 301 3.31 -12.74 17.04
N VAL A 302 3.52 -12.04 18.16
CA VAL A 302 4.26 -10.76 18.18
C VAL A 302 5.70 -10.96 17.68
N ALA A 303 6.33 -12.10 17.98
CA ALA A 303 7.67 -12.42 17.50
C ALA A 303 7.71 -12.53 15.96
N TYR A 304 6.66 -13.10 15.34
CA TYR A 304 6.54 -13.16 13.90
C TYR A 304 6.43 -11.76 13.29
N LEU A 305 5.55 -10.90 13.82
CA LEU A 305 5.39 -9.52 13.34
C LEU A 305 6.69 -8.71 13.49
N ASN A 306 7.38 -8.84 14.63
CA ASN A 306 8.66 -8.18 14.89
C ASN A 306 9.78 -8.61 13.93
N GLY A 307 9.63 -9.76 13.25
CA GLY A 307 10.57 -10.20 12.21
C GLY A 307 10.62 -9.26 11.00
N PHE A 308 9.57 -8.45 10.78
CA PHE A 308 9.46 -7.56 9.61
C PHE A 308 9.59 -6.08 9.98
N THR A 309 9.01 -5.67 11.11
CA THR A 309 8.93 -4.27 11.53
C THR A 309 8.70 -4.17 13.03
N SER A 310 9.17 -3.08 13.65
CA SER A 310 8.79 -2.72 15.02
C SER A 310 7.57 -1.78 15.07
N ASP A 311 7.17 -1.21 13.93
CA ASP A 311 5.96 -0.43 13.75
C ASP A 311 4.82 -1.35 13.33
N HIS A 312 3.83 -1.49 14.21
CA HIS A 312 2.67 -2.39 14.06
C HIS A 312 1.36 -1.63 13.88
N ASP A 313 1.41 -0.34 13.60
CA ASP A 313 0.23 0.55 13.59
C ASP A 313 -0.84 0.05 12.62
N SER A 314 -0.45 -0.39 11.42
CA SER A 314 -1.38 -0.94 10.42
C SER A 314 -2.12 -2.18 10.93
N PHE A 315 -1.40 -3.12 11.55
CA PHE A 315 -1.99 -4.34 12.10
C PHE A 315 -2.94 -4.02 13.25
N ILE A 316 -2.48 -3.20 14.21
CA ILE A 316 -3.26 -2.76 15.37
C ILE A 316 -4.54 -2.06 14.93
N ALA A 317 -4.44 -1.10 14.00
CA ALA A 317 -5.58 -0.38 13.44
C ALA A 317 -6.54 -1.31 12.70
N GLY A 318 -6.02 -2.29 11.95
CA GLY A 318 -6.83 -3.30 11.27
C GLY A 318 -7.67 -4.15 12.22
N VAL A 319 -7.06 -4.62 13.32
CA VAL A 319 -7.76 -5.38 14.37
C VAL A 319 -8.81 -4.51 15.05
N ALA A 320 -8.44 -3.28 15.44
CA ALA A 320 -9.34 -2.35 16.11
C ALA A 320 -10.57 -2.01 15.24
N GLN A 321 -10.33 -1.74 13.95
CA GLN A 321 -11.38 -1.44 12.98
C GLN A 321 -12.30 -2.64 12.75
N ALA A 322 -11.75 -3.85 12.60
CA ALA A 322 -12.54 -5.06 12.36
C ALA A 322 -13.44 -5.41 13.56
N LEU A 323 -13.00 -5.10 14.78
CA LEU A 323 -13.78 -5.31 16.00
C LEU A 323 -14.67 -4.12 16.38
N GLY A 324 -14.50 -2.96 15.72
CA GLY A 324 -15.22 -1.73 16.08
C GLY A 324 -14.84 -1.19 17.45
N VAL A 325 -13.62 -1.43 17.92
CA VAL A 325 -13.11 -0.91 19.19
C VAL A 325 -12.38 0.42 18.98
N SER A 326 -12.63 1.38 19.87
CA SER A 326 -12.02 2.72 19.84
C SER A 326 -10.81 2.87 20.77
N ASP A 327 -10.56 1.85 21.61
CA ASP A 327 -9.50 1.90 22.60
C ASP A 327 -8.12 1.67 21.95
N ALA A 328 -7.10 2.31 22.51
CA ALA A 328 -5.73 2.07 22.11
C ALA A 328 -5.33 0.64 22.49
N LEU A 329 -5.09 -0.21 21.49
CA LEU A 329 -4.56 -1.55 21.67
C LEU A 329 -3.03 -1.50 21.56
N ASP A 330 -2.33 -2.24 22.42
CA ASP A 330 -0.95 -2.61 22.17
C ASP A 330 -0.86 -3.81 21.21
N VAL A 331 0.34 -4.07 20.68
CA VAL A 331 0.56 -5.15 19.70
C VAL A 331 0.20 -6.53 20.26
N GLN A 332 0.43 -6.77 21.56
CA GLN A 332 0.16 -8.05 22.20
C GLN A 332 -1.36 -8.30 22.25
N SER A 333 -2.12 -7.31 22.73
CA SER A 333 -3.58 -7.34 22.79
C SER A 333 -4.19 -7.48 21.39
N ALA A 334 -3.63 -6.78 20.40
CA ALA A 334 -4.08 -6.88 19.01
C ALA A 334 -3.87 -8.30 18.44
N VAL A 335 -2.72 -8.94 18.68
CA VAL A 335 -2.45 -10.31 18.26
C VAL A 335 -3.39 -11.31 18.94
N GLU A 336 -3.61 -11.16 20.24
CA GLU A 336 -4.55 -12.02 20.99
C GLU A 336 -5.98 -11.91 20.43
N LEU A 337 -6.45 -10.69 20.19
CA LEU A 337 -7.75 -10.43 19.59
C LEU A 337 -7.85 -10.96 18.16
N PHE A 338 -6.83 -10.76 17.33
CA PHE A 338 -6.76 -11.31 15.98
C PHE A 338 -6.86 -12.84 15.98
N ASN A 339 -6.10 -13.52 16.85
CA ASN A 339 -6.10 -14.97 16.97
C ASN A 339 -7.41 -15.53 17.57
N ALA A 340 -8.07 -14.77 18.44
CA ALA A 340 -9.34 -15.17 19.04
C ALA A 340 -10.54 -15.10 18.07
N HIS A 341 -10.49 -14.27 17.02
CA HIS A 341 -11.64 -13.98 16.16
C HIS A 341 -11.42 -14.40 14.69
N PRO A 342 -11.93 -15.57 14.26
CA PRO A 342 -11.77 -16.05 12.88
C PRO A 342 -12.26 -15.07 11.81
N THR A 343 -13.37 -14.37 12.06
CA THR A 343 -13.93 -13.39 11.13
C THR A 343 -13.05 -12.14 10.97
N VAL A 344 -12.36 -11.71 12.03
CA VAL A 344 -11.36 -10.62 11.95
C VAL A 344 -10.22 -11.03 11.05
N ARG A 345 -9.71 -12.26 11.20
CA ARG A 345 -8.64 -12.78 10.33
C ARG A 345 -9.07 -12.85 8.88
N THR A 346 -10.26 -13.39 8.61
CA THR A 346 -10.83 -13.43 7.26
C THR A 346 -10.94 -12.02 6.65
N GLN A 347 -11.50 -11.06 7.39
CA GLN A 347 -11.66 -9.69 6.91
C GLN A 347 -10.31 -9.02 6.65
N MET A 348 -9.36 -9.10 7.59
CA MET A 348 -8.04 -8.51 7.43
C MET A 348 -7.26 -9.16 6.28
N ALA A 349 -7.27 -10.49 6.17
CA ALA A 349 -6.63 -11.20 5.05
C ALA A 349 -7.20 -10.78 3.69
N SER A 350 -8.51 -10.54 3.60
CA SER A 350 -9.13 -10.04 2.36
C SER A 350 -8.74 -8.60 1.98
N ASN A 351 -8.05 -7.90 2.88
CA ASN A 351 -7.49 -6.57 2.65
C ASN A 351 -5.97 -6.55 2.84
N ASN A 352 -5.33 -7.72 2.91
CA ASN A 352 -3.89 -7.87 3.05
C ASN A 352 -3.28 -8.15 1.67
N ALA A 353 -2.28 -7.37 1.26
CA ALA A 353 -1.70 -7.46 -0.09
C ALA A 353 -1.14 -8.87 -0.39
N ASP A 354 -0.35 -9.43 0.53
CA ASP A 354 0.21 -10.77 0.40
C ASP A 354 -0.87 -11.85 0.29
N SER A 355 -1.88 -11.82 1.17
CA SER A 355 -2.96 -12.81 1.16
C SER A 355 -3.70 -12.83 -0.18
N ILE A 356 -3.97 -11.66 -0.77
CA ILE A 356 -4.63 -11.54 -2.07
C ILE A 356 -3.73 -12.09 -3.19
N VAL A 357 -2.45 -11.71 -3.21
CA VAL A 357 -1.52 -12.08 -4.29
C VAL A 357 -1.16 -13.54 -4.26
N TYR A 358 -0.88 -14.09 -3.09
CA TYR A 358 -0.54 -15.51 -2.97
C TYR A 358 -1.77 -16.41 -3.17
N ALA A 359 -2.97 -15.96 -2.78
CA ALA A 359 -4.20 -16.61 -3.21
C ALA A 359 -4.34 -16.61 -4.75
N ALA A 360 -4.09 -15.48 -5.42
CA ALA A 360 -4.11 -15.40 -6.88
C ALA A 360 -3.11 -16.38 -7.51
N LYS A 361 -1.90 -16.46 -6.97
CA LYS A 361 -0.84 -17.39 -7.43
C LYS A 361 -1.26 -18.86 -7.28
N SER A 362 -1.81 -19.26 -6.13
CA SER A 362 -2.31 -20.62 -5.93
C SER A 362 -3.51 -20.95 -6.83
N LEU A 363 -4.44 -20.01 -7.00
CA LEU A 363 -5.60 -20.19 -7.87
C LEU A 363 -5.18 -20.30 -9.35
N GLN A 364 -4.20 -19.51 -9.79
CA GLN A 364 -3.59 -19.65 -11.11
C GLN A 364 -2.99 -21.05 -11.30
N GLN A 365 -2.17 -21.52 -10.35
CA GLN A 365 -1.56 -22.85 -10.44
C GLN A 365 -2.62 -23.95 -10.58
N LEU A 366 -3.68 -23.87 -9.78
CA LEU A 366 -4.81 -24.79 -9.85
C LEU A 366 -5.51 -24.73 -11.23
N HIS A 367 -5.79 -23.53 -11.74
CA HIS A 367 -6.47 -23.36 -13.02
C HIS A 367 -5.64 -23.88 -14.19
N LEU A 368 -4.34 -23.63 -14.20
CA LEU A 368 -3.43 -24.12 -15.23
C LEU A 368 -3.34 -25.65 -15.21
N ALA A 369 -3.27 -26.27 -14.02
CA ALA A 369 -3.29 -27.72 -13.88
C ALA A 369 -4.59 -28.33 -14.44
N ARG A 370 -5.75 -27.80 -14.04
CA ARG A 370 -7.06 -28.27 -14.49
C ARG A 370 -7.26 -28.11 -16.00
N THR A 371 -6.74 -27.03 -16.56
CA THR A 371 -6.78 -26.78 -18.00
C THR A 371 -5.85 -27.73 -18.77
N ALA A 372 -4.67 -28.03 -18.24
CA ALA A 372 -3.75 -29.00 -18.83
C ALA A 372 -4.35 -30.42 -18.84
N ASP A 373 -4.94 -30.86 -17.73
CA ASP A 373 -5.64 -32.15 -17.63
C ASP A 373 -6.75 -32.26 -18.68
N SER A 374 -7.57 -31.22 -18.81
CA SER A 374 -8.69 -31.18 -19.75
C SER A 374 -8.21 -31.28 -21.21
N ARG A 375 -7.11 -30.61 -21.56
CA ARG A 375 -6.50 -30.68 -22.90
C ARG A 375 -5.93 -32.07 -23.19
N LEU A 376 -5.26 -32.68 -22.21
CA LEU A 376 -4.72 -34.03 -22.35
C LEU A 376 -5.85 -35.04 -22.59
N MET A 377 -6.91 -35.00 -21.79
CA MET A 377 -8.08 -35.87 -21.97
C MET A 377 -8.71 -35.68 -23.35
N SER A 378 -8.87 -34.43 -23.80
CA SER A 378 -9.42 -34.14 -25.13
C SER A 378 -8.54 -34.71 -26.25
N SER A 379 -7.22 -34.65 -26.11
CA SER A 379 -6.29 -35.19 -27.12
C SER A 379 -6.34 -36.72 -27.21
N LEU A 380 -6.59 -37.41 -26.10
CA LEU A 380 -6.71 -38.87 -26.04
C LEU A 380 -8.05 -39.40 -26.57
N LEU A 381 -9.08 -38.54 -26.63
CA LEU A 381 -10.41 -38.90 -27.17
C LEU A 381 -10.52 -38.70 -28.68
N VAL A 382 -9.56 -37.98 -29.29
CA VAL A 382 -9.52 -37.69 -30.74
C VAL A 382 -8.51 -38.58 -31.47
N SER A 383 -7.64 -39.29 -30.74
CA SER A 383 -6.78 -40.38 -31.21
C SER A 383 -7.47 -41.73 -31.10
#